data_AF-E0S7Q6-F1
#
_entry.id   AF-E0S7Q6-F1
#
_cell.length_a   1.000
_cell.length_b   1.000
_cell.length_c   1.000
_cell.angle_alpha   90.00
_cell.angle_beta   90.00
_cell.angle_gamma   90.00
#
_symmetry.space_group_name_H-M   'P 1'
#
loop_
_entity.id
_entity.type
_entity.pdbx_description
1 polymer ?
#
loop_
_entity_poly.entity_id
_entity_poly.type
_entity_poly.pdbx_seq_one_letter_code
_entity_poly.pdbx_strand_id
1 'polypeptide(L)'
;MKYLSLFVALAMAIPEDLNSTLMAIKRLHEQTKYSTFYEVFGVSENTSINTVKKLYQKMMKRPRPIPGIEKREDAVALLTEAYNILKNKKPAYDFILANSYLYIGGKENFRNNLYVILMSIVVGLLALDLIYFGIKYLAFMANHKSAPKKKGSKKIKESEPSMVIVNVFRSIRSLIKK
;
A
#
# COMPACT_ATOMS: atom_id res chain seq x y z
N MET A 1 18.51 8.44 2.59
CA MET A 1 17.37 8.69 1.68
C MET A 1 17.00 7.48 0.81
N LYS A 2 17.95 6.66 0.31
CA LYS A 2 17.65 5.52 -0.60
C LYS A 2 16.64 4.49 -0.08
N TYR A 3 16.59 4.23 1.23
CA TYR A 3 15.64 3.27 1.82
C TYR A 3 14.20 3.80 1.91
N LEU A 4 14.04 5.12 2.05
CA LEU A 4 12.72 5.76 2.05
C LEU A 4 12.12 5.75 0.64
N SER A 5 12.97 5.89 -0.39
CA SER A 5 12.59 5.71 -1.80
C SER A 5 12.08 4.30 -2.09
N LEU A 6 12.69 3.28 -1.49
CA LEU A 6 12.34 1.88 -1.71
C LEU A 6 11.01 1.51 -1.03
N PHE A 7 10.74 2.08 0.15
CA PHE A 7 9.45 1.93 0.82
C PHE A 7 8.31 2.65 0.07
N VAL A 8 8.56 3.85 -0.45
CA VAL A 8 7.60 4.58 -1.30
C VAL A 8 7.35 3.84 -2.61
N ALA A 9 8.38 3.27 -3.24
CA ALA A 9 8.23 2.46 -4.45
C ALA A 9 7.42 1.18 -4.19
N LEU A 10 7.60 0.54 -3.03
CA LEU A 10 6.83 -0.64 -2.64
C LEU A 10 5.37 -0.31 -2.33
N ALA A 11 5.10 0.85 -1.72
CA ALA A 11 3.74 1.35 -1.47
C ALA A 11 3.03 1.82 -2.76
N MET A 12 3.78 2.33 -3.75
CA MET A 12 3.25 2.68 -5.06
C MET A 12 3.13 1.48 -6.02
N ALA A 13 3.71 0.33 -5.69
CA ALA A 13 3.57 -0.92 -6.44
C ALA A 13 2.23 -1.63 -6.17
N ILE A 14 1.16 -0.88 -5.88
CA ILE A 14 -0.20 -1.41 -6.00
C ILE A 14 -0.40 -1.64 -7.51
N PRO A 15 -0.65 -2.88 -7.96
CA PRO A 15 -0.80 -3.14 -9.38
C PRO A 15 -1.93 -2.29 -9.93
N GLU A 16 -1.73 -1.62 -11.08
CA GLU A 16 -2.74 -0.78 -11.75
C GLU A 16 -4.07 -1.53 -11.97
N ASP A 17 -3.98 -2.85 -12.08
CA ASP A 17 -5.11 -3.78 -12.14
C ASP A 17 -5.99 -3.75 -10.89
N LEU A 18 -5.43 -3.49 -9.71
CA LEU A 18 -6.18 -3.42 -8.46
C LEU A 18 -7.08 -2.19 -8.43
N ASN A 19 -6.54 -1.01 -8.78
CA ASN A 19 -7.30 0.25 -8.74
C ASN A 19 -8.45 0.25 -9.77
N SER A 20 -8.16 -0.21 -10.99
CA SER A 20 -9.20 -0.35 -12.03
C SER A 20 -10.28 -1.36 -11.64
N THR A 21 -9.92 -2.47 -11.00
CA THR A 21 -10.89 -3.45 -10.48
C THR A 21 -11.71 -2.88 -9.33
N LEU A 22 -11.10 -2.11 -8.42
CA LEU A 22 -11.82 -1.44 -7.33
C LEU A 22 -12.86 -0.44 -7.85
N MET A 23 -12.52 0.35 -8.87
CA MET A 23 -13.48 1.26 -9.49
C MET A 23 -14.64 0.51 -10.14
N ALA A 24 -14.37 -0.61 -10.81
CA ALA A 24 -15.41 -1.45 -11.41
C ALA A 24 -16.37 -2.01 -10.36
N ILE A 25 -15.85 -2.49 -9.21
CA ILE A 25 -16.67 -2.98 -8.09
C ILE A 25 -17.52 -1.84 -7.51
N LYS A 26 -16.94 -0.64 -7.36
CA LYS A 26 -17.70 0.52 -6.88
C LYS A 26 -18.87 0.84 -7.81
N ARG A 27 -18.65 0.86 -9.13
CA ARG A 27 -19.72 1.05 -10.12
C ARG A 27 -20.78 -0.04 -10.04
N LEU A 28 -20.37 -1.30 -9.82
CA LEU A 28 -21.31 -2.41 -9.63
C LEU A 28 -22.28 -2.14 -8.48
N HIS A 29 -21.76 -1.72 -7.33
CA HIS A 29 -22.56 -1.46 -6.12
C HIS A 29 -23.40 -0.19 -6.22
N GLU A 30 -22.95 0.81 -6.99
CA GLU A 30 -23.72 2.03 -7.25
C GLU A 30 -24.88 1.80 -8.22
N GLN A 31 -24.67 1.00 -9.26
CA GLN A 31 -25.66 0.79 -10.32
C GLN A 31 -26.58 -0.41 -10.08
N THR A 32 -26.19 -1.35 -9.23
CA THR A 32 -26.92 -2.60 -9.01
C THR A 32 -26.94 -3.01 -7.54
N LYS A 33 -27.86 -3.91 -7.20
CA LYS A 33 -27.93 -4.52 -5.86
C LYS A 33 -26.99 -5.72 -5.70
N TYR A 34 -26.19 -6.04 -6.71
CA TYR A 34 -25.31 -7.21 -6.69
C TYR A 34 -24.06 -6.91 -5.88
N SER A 35 -23.64 -7.87 -5.06
CA SER A 35 -22.42 -7.73 -4.26
C SER A 35 -21.17 -8.10 -5.05
N THR A 36 -21.31 -9.00 -6.03
CA THR A 36 -20.19 -9.53 -6.81
C THR A 36 -20.49 -9.61 -8.31
N PHE A 37 -19.44 -9.59 -9.15
CA PHE A 37 -19.58 -9.85 -10.59
C PHE A 37 -19.99 -11.29 -10.88
N TYR A 38 -19.72 -12.23 -9.97
CA TYR A 38 -20.19 -13.60 -10.04
C TYR A 38 -21.72 -13.67 -9.94
N GLU A 39 -22.32 -12.90 -9.04
CA GLU A 39 -23.78 -12.79 -8.91
C GLU A 39 -24.45 -12.18 -10.15
N VAL A 40 -23.80 -11.22 -10.82
CA VAL A 40 -24.30 -10.63 -12.07
C VAL A 40 -24.56 -11.71 -13.12
N PHE A 41 -23.66 -12.68 -13.24
CA PHE A 41 -23.80 -13.80 -14.16
C PHE A 41 -24.57 -14.99 -13.56
N GLY A 42 -24.88 -14.96 -12.26
CA GLY A 42 -25.51 -16.06 -11.54
C GLY A 42 -24.63 -17.31 -11.46
N VAL A 43 -23.32 -17.13 -11.29
CA VAL A 43 -22.33 -18.22 -11.28
C VAL A 43 -21.53 -18.23 -9.98
N SER A 44 -20.89 -19.35 -9.67
CA SER A 44 -19.94 -19.49 -8.57
C SER A 44 -18.51 -19.06 -8.95
N GLU A 45 -17.69 -18.73 -7.95
CA GLU A 45 -16.30 -18.25 -8.11
C GLU A 45 -15.37 -19.23 -8.85
N ASN A 46 -15.70 -20.53 -8.80
CA ASN A 46 -14.97 -21.62 -9.46
C ASN A 46 -15.41 -21.85 -10.92
N THR A 47 -16.36 -21.07 -11.43
CA THR A 47 -16.90 -21.28 -12.78
C THR A 47 -15.86 -20.95 -13.84
N SER A 48 -15.78 -21.81 -14.86
CA SER A 48 -14.86 -21.60 -15.99
C SER A 48 -15.24 -20.37 -16.82
N ILE A 49 -14.23 -19.65 -17.32
CA ILE A 49 -14.42 -18.45 -18.14
C ILE A 49 -15.23 -18.73 -19.42
N ASN A 50 -15.15 -19.96 -19.96
CA ASN A 50 -15.93 -20.38 -21.11
C ASN A 50 -17.44 -20.39 -20.82
N THR A 51 -17.82 -20.76 -19.61
CA THR A 51 -19.22 -20.75 -19.16
C THR A 51 -19.70 -19.31 -18.98
N VAL A 52 -18.88 -18.47 -18.33
CA VAL A 52 -19.15 -17.03 -18.18
C VAL A 52 -19.30 -16.37 -19.56
N LYS A 53 -18.46 -16.69 -20.54
CA LYS A 53 -18.55 -16.19 -21.91
C LYS A 53 -19.89 -16.55 -22.57
N LYS A 54 -20.35 -17.80 -22.42
CA LYS A 54 -21.66 -18.23 -22.95
C LYS A 54 -22.81 -17.45 -22.29
N LEU A 55 -22.74 -17.22 -20.98
CA LEU A 55 -23.74 -16.45 -20.24
C LEU A 55 -23.73 -14.97 -20.64
N TYR A 56 -22.55 -14.36 -20.78
CA TYR A 56 -22.37 -13.01 -21.30
C TYR A 56 -23.06 -12.86 -22.67
N GLN A 57 -22.78 -13.76 -23.61
CA GLN A 57 -23.42 -13.75 -24.93
C GLN A 57 -24.94 -13.93 -24.85
N LYS A 58 -25.42 -14.78 -23.94
CA LYS A 58 -26.85 -15.00 -23.71
C LYS A 58 -27.53 -13.75 -23.14
N MET A 59 -26.88 -13.04 -22.22
CA MET A 59 -27.39 -11.82 -21.59
C MET A 59 -27.38 -10.62 -22.55
N MET A 60 -26.36 -10.50 -23.41
CA MET A 60 -26.29 -9.44 -24.44
C MET A 60 -27.44 -9.48 -25.45
N LYS A 61 -28.02 -10.65 -25.69
CA LYS A 61 -29.18 -10.84 -26.57
C LYS A 61 -30.50 -10.40 -25.92
N ARG A 62 -30.52 -10.19 -24.60
CA ARG A 62 -31.73 -9.77 -23.88
C ARG A 62 -31.95 -8.27 -24.08
N PRO A 63 -33.20 -7.80 -24.20
CA PRO A 63 -33.51 -6.37 -24.24
C PRO A 63 -33.14 -5.67 -22.92
N ARG A 64 -33.19 -6.41 -21.80
CA ARG A 64 -32.76 -5.97 -20.46
C ARG A 64 -31.76 -7.00 -19.90
N PRO A 65 -30.45 -6.78 -20.05
CA PRO A 65 -29.43 -7.73 -19.61
C PRO A 65 -29.34 -7.85 -18.09
N ILE A 66 -29.50 -6.73 -17.38
CA ILE A 66 -29.37 -6.61 -15.93
C ILE A 66 -30.66 -6.00 -15.36
N PRO A 67 -31.34 -6.66 -14.40
CA PRO A 67 -32.52 -6.11 -13.75
C PRO A 67 -32.14 -4.92 -12.85
N GLY A 68 -32.87 -3.82 -12.96
CA GLY A 68 -32.67 -2.61 -12.13
C GLY A 68 -31.97 -1.45 -12.84
N ILE A 69 -31.40 -1.65 -14.03
CA ILE A 69 -30.84 -0.57 -14.84
C ILE A 69 -31.86 -0.20 -15.93
N GLU A 70 -32.25 1.08 -15.98
CA GLU A 70 -33.23 1.59 -16.95
C GLU A 70 -32.66 1.67 -18.38
N LYS A 71 -31.40 2.14 -18.50
CA LYS A 71 -30.70 2.30 -19.78
C LYS A 71 -29.99 1.01 -20.18
N ARG A 72 -30.24 0.58 -21.42
CA ARG A 72 -29.63 -0.66 -21.94
C ARG A 72 -28.12 -0.50 -22.10
N GLU A 73 -27.67 0.68 -22.49
CA GLU A 73 -26.28 1.02 -22.74
C GLU A 73 -25.45 0.83 -21.47
N ASP A 74 -25.95 1.36 -20.34
CA ASP A 74 -25.30 1.25 -19.03
C ASP A 74 -25.25 -0.22 -18.57
N ALA A 75 -26.34 -0.97 -18.78
CA ALA A 75 -26.37 -2.40 -18.45
C ALA A 75 -25.38 -3.21 -19.28
N VAL A 76 -25.21 -2.89 -20.56
CA VAL A 76 -24.25 -3.54 -21.46
C VAL A 76 -22.81 -3.17 -21.10
N ALA A 77 -22.56 -1.91 -20.75
CA ALA A 77 -21.25 -1.44 -20.31
C ALA A 77 -20.82 -2.18 -19.04
N LEU A 78 -21.70 -2.25 -18.03
CA LEU A 78 -21.44 -2.96 -16.78
C LEU A 78 -21.26 -4.46 -17.01
N LEU A 79 -22.07 -5.08 -17.87
CA LEU A 79 -21.93 -6.50 -18.21
C LEU A 79 -20.60 -6.81 -18.91
N THR A 80 -20.15 -5.92 -19.79
CA THR A 80 -18.88 -6.05 -20.50
C THR A 80 -17.69 -5.82 -19.57
N GLU A 81 -17.80 -4.84 -18.67
CA GLU A 81 -16.83 -4.60 -17.60
C GLU A 81 -16.71 -5.84 -16.68
N ALA A 82 -17.84 -6.37 -16.21
CA ALA A 82 -17.90 -7.58 -15.39
C ALA A 82 -17.21 -8.78 -16.09
N TYR A 83 -17.51 -9.00 -17.38
CA TYR A 83 -16.86 -10.05 -18.16
C TYR A 83 -15.36 -9.83 -18.31
N ASN A 84 -14.91 -8.60 -18.58
CA ASN A 84 -13.50 -8.27 -18.73
C ASN A 84 -12.72 -8.45 -17.43
N ILE A 85 -13.30 -8.09 -16.29
CA ILE A 85 -12.72 -8.33 -14.96
C ILE A 85 -12.56 -9.84 -14.72
N LEU A 86 -13.62 -10.62 -14.92
CA LEU A 86 -13.57 -12.08 -14.72
C LEU A 86 -12.66 -12.80 -15.72
N LYS A 87 -12.44 -12.24 -16.91
CA LYS A 87 -11.57 -12.82 -17.95
C LYS A 87 -10.09 -12.51 -17.73
N ASN A 88 -9.77 -11.24 -17.53
CA ASN A 88 -8.38 -10.75 -17.59
C ASN A 88 -7.83 -10.42 -16.20
N LYS A 89 -8.70 -10.04 -15.25
CA LYS A 89 -8.30 -9.56 -13.92
C LYS A 89 -8.84 -10.43 -12.78
N LYS A 90 -9.21 -11.69 -13.06
CA LYS A 90 -9.76 -12.63 -12.06
C LYS A 90 -8.88 -12.73 -10.81
N PRO A 91 -7.54 -12.87 -10.90
CA PRO A 91 -6.70 -12.99 -9.70
C PRO A 91 -6.75 -11.74 -8.82
N ALA A 92 -6.72 -10.55 -9.44
CA ALA A 92 -6.83 -9.28 -8.73
C ALA A 92 -8.21 -9.11 -8.09
N TYR A 93 -9.26 -9.53 -8.80
CA TYR A 93 -10.63 -9.48 -8.31
C TYR A 93 -10.86 -10.42 -7.11
N ASP A 94 -10.44 -11.68 -7.23
CA ASP A 94 -10.54 -12.66 -6.16
C ASP A 94 -9.70 -12.24 -4.94
N PHE A 95 -8.54 -11.61 -5.17
CA PHE A 95 -7.73 -11.04 -4.10
C PHE A 95 -8.46 -9.92 -3.35
N ILE A 96 -9.20 -9.05 -4.05
CA ILE A 96 -10.02 -8.00 -3.41
C ILE A 96 -11.19 -8.62 -2.64
N LEU A 97 -11.85 -9.63 -3.20
CA LEU A 97 -12.95 -10.33 -2.52
C LEU A 97 -12.48 -11.04 -1.24
N ALA A 98 -11.34 -11.73 -1.29
CA ALA A 98 -10.76 -12.40 -0.13
C ALA A 98 -10.27 -11.40 0.94
N ASN A 99 -9.88 -10.19 0.53
CA ASN A 99 -9.33 -9.14 1.39
C ASN A 99 -10.27 -7.93 1.42
N SER A 100 -11.46 -8.12 1.98
CA SER A 100 -12.51 -7.09 2.07
C SER A 100 -12.06 -5.76 2.71
N TYR A 101 -10.98 -5.77 3.50
CA TYR A 101 -10.35 -4.58 4.07
C TYR A 101 -9.67 -3.68 3.03
N LEU A 102 -9.28 -4.20 1.86
CA LEU A 102 -8.76 -3.40 0.74
C LEU A 102 -9.87 -2.63 0.00
N TYR A 103 -11.13 -2.98 0.24
CA TYR A 103 -12.26 -2.32 -0.37
C TYR A 103 -12.62 -1.03 0.38
N ILE A 104 -12.09 0.10 -0.10
CA ILE A 104 -12.30 1.45 0.48
C ILE A 104 -13.74 1.98 0.25
N GLY A 105 -14.57 1.29 -0.53
CA GLY A 105 -15.90 1.76 -0.94
C GLY A 105 -17.08 1.42 -0.02
N GLY A 106 -16.93 0.48 0.92
CA GLY A 106 -18.01 0.05 1.80
C GLY A 106 -18.12 0.93 3.06
N LYS A 107 -19.33 1.41 3.39
CA LYS A 107 -19.59 2.24 4.59
C LYS A 107 -19.17 1.55 5.90
N GLU A 108 -19.36 0.23 5.96
CA GLU A 108 -18.90 -0.65 7.07
C GLU A 108 -17.37 -0.85 7.04
N ASN A 109 -16.79 -0.96 5.85
CA ASN A 109 -15.34 -1.17 5.66
C ASN A 109 -14.52 0.10 5.92
N PHE A 110 -15.12 1.28 5.86
CA PHE A 110 -14.42 2.54 6.14
C PHE A 110 -13.87 2.58 7.57
N ARG A 111 -14.63 2.08 8.55
CA ARG A 111 -14.16 1.99 9.95
C ARG A 111 -12.99 1.03 10.09
N ASN A 112 -13.12 -0.18 9.55
CA ASN A 112 -12.04 -1.18 9.60
C ASN A 112 -10.78 -0.69 8.88
N ASN A 113 -10.95 -0.07 7.72
CA ASN A 113 -9.83 0.47 6.96
C ASN A 113 -9.15 1.64 7.69
N LEU A 114 -9.92 2.51 8.36
CA LEU A 114 -9.36 3.58 9.20
C LEU A 114 -8.51 3.03 10.36
N TYR A 115 -8.96 1.95 11.02
CA TYR A 115 -8.15 1.27 12.04
C TYR A 115 -6.88 0.66 11.46
N VAL A 116 -6.95 0.00 10.30
CA VAL A 116 -5.78 -0.58 9.63
C VAL A 116 -4.77 0.51 9.26
N ILE A 117 -5.23 1.65 8.74
CA ILE A 117 -4.39 2.80 8.40
C ILE A 117 -3.72 3.36 9.67
N LEU A 118 -4.49 3.57 10.75
CA LEU A 118 -3.94 4.04 12.03
C LEU A 118 -2.90 3.07 12.60
N MET A 119 -3.18 1.76 12.60
CA MET A 119 -2.24 0.74 13.06
C MET A 119 -0.98 0.70 12.21
N SER A 120 -1.10 0.88 10.88
CA SER A 120 0.06 0.98 9.99
C SER A 120 0.94 2.18 10.31
N ILE A 121 0.36 3.31 10.70
CA ILE A 121 1.12 4.51 11.12
C ILE A 121 1.89 4.20 12.42
N VAL A 122 1.23 3.61 13.41
CA VAL A 122 1.86 3.25 14.69
C VAL A 122 3.03 2.28 14.48
N VAL A 123 2.82 1.22 13.68
CA VAL A 123 3.88 0.26 13.33
C VAL A 123 5.02 0.94 12.57
N GLY A 124 4.69 1.86 11.65
CA GLY A 124 5.68 2.65 10.93
C GLY A 124 6.56 3.50 11.84
N LEU A 125 5.98 4.16 12.85
CA LEU A 125 6.72 4.95 13.83
C LEU A 125 7.65 4.06 14.68
N LEU A 126 7.16 2.92 15.16
CA LEU A 126 7.98 1.97 15.92
C LEU A 126 9.14 1.42 15.08
N ALA A 127 8.90 1.15 13.80
CA ALA A 127 9.95 0.70 12.89
C ALA A 127 11.02 1.78 12.69
N LEU A 128 10.64 3.06 12.58
CA LEU A 128 11.59 4.17 12.49
C LEU A 128 12.45 4.28 13.76
N ASP A 129 11.86 4.15 14.94
CA ASP A 129 12.59 4.15 16.21
C ASP A 129 13.58 2.97 16.30
N LEU A 130 13.15 1.78 15.88
CA LEU A 130 14.01 0.59 15.79
C LEU A 130 15.17 0.78 14.82
N ILE A 131 14.92 1.37 13.65
CA ILE A 131 15.97 1.67 12.66
C ILE A 131 16.95 2.70 13.23
N TYR A 132 16.46 3.78 13.85
CA TYR A 132 17.30 4.78 14.48
C TYR A 132 18.19 4.18 15.58
N PHE A 133 17.58 3.37 16.45
CA PHE A 133 18.30 2.67 17.51
C PHE A 133 19.33 1.69 16.93
N GLY A 134 18.96 0.93 15.89
CA GLY A 134 19.85 -0.01 15.20
C GLY A 134 21.08 0.68 14.61
N ILE A 135 20.90 1.82 13.93
CA ILE A 135 22.01 2.62 13.38
C ILE A 135 22.93 3.10 14.51
N LYS A 136 22.36 3.64 15.59
CA LYS A 136 23.11 4.14 16.75
C LYS A 136 23.89 3.02 17.46
N TYR A 137 23.27 1.85 17.61
CA TYR A 137 23.88 0.67 18.22
C TYR A 137 25.05 0.15 17.37
N LEU A 138 24.87 0.05 16.04
CA LEU A 138 25.95 -0.34 15.12
C LEU A 138 27.12 0.65 15.15
N ALA A 139 26.85 1.96 15.18
CA ALA A 139 27.89 2.98 15.32
C ALA A 139 28.65 2.88 16.66
N PHE A 140 27.94 2.61 17.76
CA PHE A 140 28.57 2.36 19.05
C PHE A 140 29.46 1.12 19.04
N MET A 141 29.00 0.01 18.46
CA MET A 141 29.73 -1.25 18.41
C MET A 141 30.97 -1.16 17.50
N ALA A 142 30.90 -0.40 16.40
CA ALA A 142 32.04 -0.08 15.55
C ALA A 142 33.11 0.73 16.30
N ASN A 143 32.69 1.68 17.13
CA ASN A 143 33.58 2.53 17.92
C ASN A 143 34.12 1.86 19.20
N HIS A 144 33.52 0.77 19.67
CA HIS A 144 33.99 0.05 20.86
C HIS A 144 35.13 -0.95 20.56
N LYS A 145 35.40 -1.26 19.28
CA LYS A 145 36.59 -2.04 18.87
C LYS A 145 37.90 -1.24 18.92
N SER A 146 37.85 0.06 19.18
CA SER A 146 39.03 0.95 19.26
C SER A 146 39.32 1.49 20.66
N ALA A 147 38.86 0.83 21.73
CA ALA A 147 39.31 1.15 23.09
C ALA A 147 40.68 0.49 23.39
N PRO A 148 41.78 1.25 23.58
CA PRO A 148 43.08 0.69 23.90
C PRO A 148 43.09 0.17 25.34
N LYS A 149 43.79 -0.97 25.55
CA LYS A 149 44.10 -1.55 26.86
C LYS A 149 44.60 -0.47 27.82
N LYS A 150 43.98 -0.38 29.01
CA LYS A 150 44.51 0.35 30.17
C LYS A 150 45.99 0.01 30.39
N LYS A 151 46.86 1.02 30.40
CA LYS A 151 48.09 1.04 31.18
C LYS A 151 48.16 2.35 31.95
N GLY A 152 48.59 2.24 33.20
CA GLY A 152 48.31 3.18 34.26
C GLY A 152 49.01 4.54 34.18
N SER A 153 48.62 5.35 35.16
CA SER A 153 49.34 6.46 35.80
C SER A 153 49.08 7.89 35.31
N LYS A 154 48.39 8.63 36.21
CA LYS A 154 48.63 10.02 36.67
C LYS A 154 48.90 11.12 35.62
N LYS A 155 47.95 12.03 35.45
CA LYS A 155 47.96 13.40 36.05
C LYS A 155 46.78 14.21 35.54
N ILE A 156 46.10 14.88 36.45
CA ILE A 156 45.14 15.96 36.19
C ILE A 156 45.91 17.13 35.57
N LYS A 157 45.43 17.67 34.44
CA LYS A 157 45.61 19.08 34.02
C LYS A 157 44.48 19.47 33.05
N GLU A 158 44.06 20.72 33.19
CA GLU A 158 42.89 21.36 32.58
C GLU A 158 42.77 21.22 31.07
N SER A 159 41.51 21.30 30.65
CA SER A 159 40.96 21.32 29.31
C SER A 159 41.47 22.47 28.45
N GLU A 160 42.15 22.15 27.36
CA GLU A 160 42.12 22.97 26.14
C GLU A 160 41.03 22.42 25.20
N PRO A 161 40.14 23.25 24.64
CA PRO A 161 39.18 22.79 23.65
C PRO A 161 39.95 22.41 22.39
N SER A 162 39.87 21.13 22.02
CA SER A 162 40.51 20.59 20.80
C SER A 162 40.25 21.52 19.61
N MET A 163 41.32 21.88 18.86
CA MET A 163 41.26 22.69 17.64
C MET A 163 40.18 22.23 16.64
N VAL A 164 39.75 20.97 16.74
CA VAL A 164 38.68 20.36 15.95
C VAL A 164 37.33 21.05 16.20
N ILE A 165 36.99 21.38 17.45
CA ILE A 165 35.72 22.05 17.79
C ILE A 165 35.71 23.49 17.25
N VAL A 166 36.87 24.17 17.30
CA VAL A 166 37.02 25.54 16.78
C VAL A 166 36.88 25.58 15.26
N ASN A 167 37.38 24.58 14.54
CA ASN A 167 37.24 24.50 13.09
C ASN A 167 35.81 24.14 12.65
N VAL A 168 35.10 23.28 13.38
CA VAL A 168 33.70 22.94 13.08
C VAL A 168 32.79 24.16 13.29
N PHE A 169 32.97 24.92 14.36
CA PHE A 169 32.20 26.16 14.57
C PHE A 169 32.51 27.23 13.53
N ARG A 170 33.75 27.32 13.02
CA ARG A 170 34.13 28.26 11.96
C ARG A 170 33.47 27.90 10.61
N SER A 171 33.38 26.61 10.26
CA SER A 171 32.71 26.14 9.05
C SER A 171 31.18 26.32 9.09
N ILE A 172 30.56 26.14 10.27
CA ILE A 172 29.12 26.38 10.43
C ILE A 172 28.82 27.89 10.30
N ARG A 173 29.68 28.75 10.86
CA ARG A 173 29.50 30.22 10.77
C ARG A 173 29.62 30.76 9.35
N SER A 174 30.43 30.14 8.48
CA SER A 174 30.53 30.55 7.07
C SER A 174 29.36 30.11 6.20
N LEU A 175 28.60 29.08 6.62
CA LEU A 175 27.44 28.58 5.88
C LEU A 175 26.14 29.35 6.18
N ILE A 176 26.08 30.05 7.32
CA ILE A 176 24.88 30.81 7.74
C ILE A 176 24.86 32.24 7.16
N LYS A 177 25.96 32.69 6.53
CA LYS A 177 26.10 34.05 5.99
C LYS A 177 25.92 34.17 4.47
N LYS A 178 25.22 33.22 3.83
CA LYS A 178 24.85 33.30 2.42
C LYS A 178 23.34 33.28 2.25
#